data_AF-A0A381F497-F1
#
_entry.id   AF-A0A381F497-F1
#
_cell.length_a   1.000
_cell.length_b   1.000
_cell.length_c   1.000
_cell.angle_alpha   90.00
_cell.angle_beta   90.00
_cell.angle_gamma   90.00
#
_symmetry.space_group_name_H-M   'P 1'
#
loop_
_entity.id
_entity.type
_entity.pdbx_description
1 polymer ?
#
loop_
_entity_poly.entity_id
_entity_poly.type
_entity_poly.pdbx_seq_one_letter_code
_entity_poly.pdbx_strand_id
1 'polypeptide(L)'
;MASGKLEFVDDPKLGKVGDKVKVGTEEAFIVGSHSSKGAESAKEALEKGGVSRFVDDLVEISDDVDALKAKFDELDLAPNAKNIINKGSKDPAWFSNPNISQAAKDAARNRSQLRKNLKTPLGEEAHHALSISIMGKSKAYRDAVDSGFEINTIVNGINLKKYSKSLGLTDGVHASHPFYDDAVNRILKSFSDEFMHLPNYTKSMSKGFVEELSTRMLKELDVLSKQRGIKVDDLFRQGDGMGNLNSEAIYNDVLESFLKKY
;
A
#
# COMPACT_ATOMS: atom_id res chain seq x y z
N MET A 1 -33.75 -15.69 6.16
CA MET A 1 -33.40 -14.25 6.13
C MET A 1 -32.27 -14.03 7.13
N ALA A 2 -31.03 -13.97 6.65
CA ALA A 2 -29.87 -13.77 7.50
C ALA A 2 -29.65 -12.25 7.66
N SER A 3 -29.72 -11.75 8.89
CA SER A 3 -29.45 -10.35 9.21
C SER A 3 -27.96 -10.06 9.00
N GLY A 4 -27.61 -9.19 8.06
CA GLY A 4 -26.25 -8.72 7.83
C GLY A 4 -25.77 -7.82 8.97
N LYS A 5 -25.33 -8.42 10.08
CA LYS A 5 -24.71 -7.68 11.19
C LYS A 5 -23.25 -7.41 10.83
N LEU A 6 -22.81 -6.16 10.94
CA LEU A 6 -21.40 -5.80 10.99
C LEU A 6 -20.84 -6.31 12.31
N GLU A 7 -19.94 -7.29 12.24
CA GLU A 7 -19.28 -7.84 13.42
C GLU A 7 -17.83 -7.34 13.46
N PHE A 8 -17.56 -6.48 14.44
CA PHE A 8 -16.19 -6.17 14.85
C PHE A 8 -15.63 -7.40 15.55
N VAL A 9 -14.48 -7.88 15.07
CA VAL A 9 -13.98 -9.20 15.47
C VAL A 9 -13.41 -9.20 16.91
N ASP A 10 -13.10 -8.03 17.48
CA ASP A 10 -12.57 -7.87 18.86
C ASP A 10 -13.42 -6.87 19.68
N ASP A 11 -14.14 -7.34 20.71
CA ASP A 11 -14.86 -6.59 21.79
C ASP A 11 -15.82 -5.46 21.32
N PRO A 12 -16.92 -5.08 22.02
CA PRO A 12 -17.82 -4.01 21.57
C PRO A 12 -17.21 -2.58 21.52
N LYS A 13 -15.88 -2.44 21.58
CA LYS A 13 -15.17 -1.18 21.70
C LYS A 13 -14.39 -0.87 20.42
N LEU A 14 -15.11 -0.20 19.50
CA LEU A 14 -14.65 0.72 18.46
C LEU A 14 -13.43 0.27 17.62
N GLY A 15 -13.70 -0.22 16.40
CA GLY A 15 -12.66 -0.56 15.41
C GLY A 15 -11.75 0.63 15.06
N LYS A 16 -10.46 0.33 14.82
CA LYS A 16 -9.40 1.27 14.47
C LYS A 16 -9.05 1.19 12.98
N VAL A 17 -8.40 2.24 12.47
CA VAL A 17 -7.78 2.21 11.13
C VAL A 17 -6.75 1.07 11.08
N GLY A 18 -6.85 0.22 10.06
CA GLY A 18 -6.05 -1.00 9.90
C GLY A 18 -6.71 -2.27 10.43
N ASP A 19 -7.84 -2.18 11.15
CA ASP A 19 -8.55 -3.37 11.62
C ASP A 19 -9.35 -4.03 10.50
N LYS A 20 -9.35 -5.37 10.50
CA LYS A 20 -10.22 -6.16 9.63
C LYS A 20 -11.63 -6.23 10.20
N VAL A 21 -12.63 -6.02 9.36
CA VAL A 21 -14.06 -6.20 9.67
C VAL A 21 -14.63 -7.35 8.85
N LYS A 22 -15.60 -8.08 9.41
CA LYS A 22 -16.35 -9.10 8.68
C LYS A 22 -17.73 -8.59 8.29
N VAL A 23 -18.10 -8.79 7.02
CA VAL A 23 -19.45 -8.53 6.50
C VAL A 23 -20.05 -9.85 6.00
N GLY A 24 -20.79 -10.52 6.88
CA GLY A 24 -21.18 -11.92 6.69
C GLY A 24 -19.95 -12.83 6.67
N THR A 25 -19.70 -13.52 5.56
CA THR A 25 -18.54 -14.43 5.36
C THR A 25 -17.25 -13.75 4.91
N GLU A 26 -17.31 -12.49 4.45
CA GLU A 26 -16.19 -11.82 3.76
C GLU A 26 -15.39 -10.91 4.70
N GLU A 27 -14.07 -10.82 4.50
CA GLU A 27 -13.17 -9.92 5.23
C GLU A 27 -12.97 -8.59 4.47
N ALA A 28 -12.91 -7.46 5.19
CA ALA A 28 -12.61 -6.12 4.70
C ALA A 28 -11.73 -5.36 5.72
N PHE A 29 -11.21 -4.16 5.38
CA PHE A 29 -10.36 -3.34 6.26
C PHE A 29 -10.90 -1.93 6.44
N ILE A 30 -10.63 -1.31 7.59
CA ILE A 30 -10.94 0.10 7.87
C ILE A 30 -9.74 0.98 7.46
N VAL A 31 -9.92 1.92 6.52
CA VAL A 31 -8.93 2.96 6.20
C VAL A 31 -9.54 4.35 6.46
N GLY A 32 -8.76 5.26 7.05
CA GLY A 32 -9.17 6.65 7.33
C GLY A 32 -8.08 7.65 6.97
N SER A 33 -8.42 8.77 6.34
CA SER A 33 -7.46 9.82 5.95
C SER A 33 -7.66 11.19 6.62
N HIS A 34 -8.75 11.44 7.35
CA HIS A 34 -8.92 12.70 8.10
C HIS A 34 -9.55 12.43 9.46
N SER A 35 -8.86 12.79 10.55
CA SER A 35 -9.49 12.77 11.87
C SER A 35 -10.55 13.87 11.92
N SER A 36 -11.77 13.50 12.29
CA SER A 36 -12.79 14.47 12.66
C SER A 36 -12.24 15.34 13.79
N LYS A 37 -11.88 16.59 13.49
CA LYS A 37 -11.48 17.62 14.46
C LYS A 37 -10.25 17.28 15.33
N GLY A 38 -9.17 16.78 14.71
CA GLY A 38 -7.89 16.63 15.40
C GLY A 38 -7.91 15.65 16.57
N ALA A 39 -8.74 14.60 16.48
CA ALA A 39 -8.73 13.50 17.44
C ALA A 39 -7.64 12.49 17.07
N GLU A 40 -6.86 12.06 18.07
CA GLU A 40 -5.77 11.08 17.94
C GLU A 40 -6.28 9.64 18.09
N SER A 41 -7.54 9.45 18.50
CA SER A 41 -8.18 8.13 18.63
C SER A 41 -9.69 8.15 18.35
N ALA A 42 -10.24 6.99 18.00
CA ALA A 42 -11.69 6.80 17.80
C ALA A 42 -12.52 7.08 19.08
N LYS A 43 -11.93 6.83 20.25
CA LYS A 43 -12.52 7.14 21.56
C LYS A 43 -12.66 8.65 21.76
N GLU A 44 -11.60 9.40 21.47
CA GLU A 44 -11.58 10.85 21.58
C GLU A 44 -12.55 11.53 20.60
N ALA A 45 -12.74 10.95 19.40
CA ALA A 45 -13.72 11.42 18.42
C ALA A 45 -15.17 11.27 18.92
N LEU A 46 -15.49 10.18 19.63
CA LEU A 46 -16.81 9.91 20.20
C LEU A 46 -17.09 10.83 21.41
N GLU A 47 -16.09 11.04 22.27
CA GLU A 47 -16.19 11.91 23.46
C GLU A 47 -16.36 13.39 23.09
N LYS A 48 -15.84 13.83 21.95
CA LYS A 48 -16.05 15.18 21.40
C LYS A 48 -17.40 15.36 20.68
N GLY A 49 -18.34 14.43 20.86
CA GLY A 49 -19.67 14.47 20.25
C GLY A 49 -19.69 14.13 18.76
N GLY A 50 -18.63 13.46 18.27
CA GLY A 50 -18.56 12.94 16.91
C GLY A 50 -19.34 11.63 16.78
N VAL A 51 -20.19 11.54 15.75
CA VAL A 51 -20.76 10.25 15.32
C VAL A 51 -19.60 9.46 14.72
N SER A 52 -19.30 8.26 15.23
CA SER A 52 -18.25 7.38 14.68
C SER A 52 -18.58 7.06 13.22
N ARG A 53 -17.89 7.74 12.30
CA ARG A 53 -17.97 7.55 10.84
C ARG A 53 -16.58 7.10 10.41
N PHE A 54 -16.37 5.80 10.30
CA PHE A 54 -15.06 5.27 9.89
C PHE A 54 -15.23 4.15 8.88
N VAL A 55 -15.44 4.53 7.61
CA VAL A 55 -14.91 3.84 6.43
C VAL A 55 -14.74 4.94 5.38
N ASP A 56 -13.56 5.56 5.29
CA ASP A 56 -13.32 6.57 4.25
C ASP A 56 -12.82 5.94 2.96
N ASP A 57 -12.06 4.84 3.05
CA ASP A 57 -11.64 4.07 1.89
C ASP A 57 -11.53 2.58 2.23
N LEU A 58 -11.81 1.74 1.24
CA LEU A 58 -11.55 0.30 1.25
C LEU A 58 -10.29 0.07 0.40
N VAL A 59 -9.11 0.13 1.01
CA VAL A 59 -7.86 -0.22 0.32
C VAL A 59 -7.49 -1.66 0.63
N GLU A 60 -7.82 -2.50 -0.34
CA GLU A 60 -7.33 -3.86 -0.61
C GLU A 60 -7.70 -5.04 0.32
N ILE A 61 -7.60 -6.22 -0.30
CA ILE A 61 -7.76 -7.58 0.22
C ILE A 61 -9.21 -8.09 0.27
N SER A 62 -9.90 -7.98 -0.87
CA SER A 62 -10.77 -9.09 -1.28
C SER A 62 -10.57 -9.32 -2.76
N ASP A 63 -10.39 -10.58 -3.15
CA ASP A 63 -10.43 -10.99 -4.56
C ASP A 63 -11.83 -10.79 -5.16
N ASP A 64 -12.85 -10.53 -4.32
CA ASP A 64 -14.24 -10.29 -4.70
C ASP A 64 -14.80 -8.98 -4.10
N VAL A 65 -14.17 -7.88 -4.49
CA VAL A 65 -14.67 -6.52 -4.18
C VAL A 65 -16.11 -6.30 -4.67
N ASP A 66 -16.56 -7.03 -5.70
CA ASP A 66 -17.91 -6.86 -6.24
C ASP A 66 -18.98 -7.54 -5.36
N ALA A 67 -18.68 -8.68 -4.74
CA ALA A 67 -19.54 -9.28 -3.70
C ALA A 67 -19.60 -8.42 -2.42
N LEU A 68 -18.49 -7.81 -2.02
CA LEU A 68 -18.48 -6.84 -0.92
C LEU A 68 -19.35 -5.62 -1.23
N LYS A 69 -19.27 -5.07 -2.45
CA LYS A 69 -20.14 -3.97 -2.91
C LYS A 69 -21.61 -4.34 -2.83
N ALA A 70 -22.01 -5.53 -3.30
CA ALA A 70 -23.40 -5.99 -3.28
C ALA A 70 -23.95 -6.11 -1.84
N LYS A 71 -23.17 -6.67 -0.91
CA LYS A 71 -23.54 -6.75 0.51
C LYS A 71 -23.68 -5.38 1.18
N PHE A 72 -22.85 -4.40 0.81
CA PHE A 72 -22.98 -3.04 1.34
C PHE A 72 -24.23 -2.34 0.81
N ASP A 73 -24.57 -2.51 -0.47
CA ASP A 73 -25.81 -1.97 -1.06
C ASP A 73 -27.06 -2.57 -0.39
N GLU A 74 -27.03 -3.84 0.04
CA GLU A 74 -28.11 -4.46 0.83
C GLU A 74 -28.29 -3.85 2.23
N LEU A 75 -27.20 -3.38 2.86
CA LEU A 75 -27.20 -2.79 4.21
C LEU A 75 -27.68 -1.33 4.25
N ASP A 76 -27.64 -0.62 3.11
CA ASP A 76 -28.06 0.79 2.97
C ASP A 76 -29.60 0.95 2.95
N LEU A 77 -30.34 -0.14 2.78
CA LEU A 77 -31.81 -0.16 2.71
C LEU A 77 -32.50 -0.24 4.09
N ALA A 78 -31.75 -0.23 5.20
CA ALA A 78 -32.30 -0.31 6.55
C ALA A 78 -32.86 1.06 7.01
N PRO A 79 -34.11 1.15 7.50
CA PRO A 79 -34.85 2.41 7.66
C PRO A 79 -34.30 3.42 8.68
N ASN A 80 -33.25 3.08 9.44
CA ASN A 80 -32.69 3.90 10.52
C ASN A 80 -31.19 4.19 10.35
N ALA A 81 -30.60 3.82 9.21
CA ALA A 81 -29.18 3.96 8.96
C ALA A 81 -28.91 5.12 7.99
N LYS A 82 -28.38 6.24 8.48
CA LYS A 82 -27.63 7.19 7.62
C LYS A 82 -26.17 6.74 7.60
N ASN A 83 -25.92 5.58 7.00
CA ASN A 83 -24.57 5.08 6.81
C ASN A 83 -23.99 5.78 5.58
N ILE A 84 -23.01 6.68 5.78
CA ILE A 84 -22.16 7.10 4.65
C ILE A 84 -21.14 5.98 4.48
N ILE A 85 -21.44 5.02 3.61
CA ILE A 85 -20.48 4.01 3.16
C ILE A 85 -19.77 4.63 1.96
N ASN A 86 -18.51 5.07 2.13
CA ASN A 86 -17.71 5.41 0.97
C ASN A 86 -17.47 4.14 0.18
N LYS A 87 -18.05 4.09 -1.03
CA LYS A 87 -17.82 3.01 -2.00
C LYS A 87 -16.35 3.04 -2.39
N GLY A 88 -15.53 2.22 -1.73
CA GLY A 88 -14.13 2.06 -2.12
C GLY A 88 -14.03 1.65 -3.59
N SER A 89 -13.14 2.30 -4.33
CA SER A 89 -12.82 1.91 -5.70
C SER A 89 -11.78 0.79 -5.70
N LYS A 90 -11.85 -0.15 -6.65
CA LYS A 90 -10.73 -1.09 -6.93
C LYS A 90 -9.46 -0.35 -7.38
N ASP A 91 -9.67 0.87 -7.88
CA ASP A 91 -8.65 1.73 -8.43
C ASP A 91 -8.06 2.64 -7.35
N PRO A 92 -6.73 2.85 -7.31
CA PRO A 92 -6.11 3.82 -6.41
C PRO A 92 -6.74 5.22 -6.51
N ALA A 93 -6.68 6.02 -5.44
CA ALA A 93 -7.24 7.38 -5.42
C ALA A 93 -6.74 8.29 -6.57
N TRP A 94 -5.55 8.02 -7.09
CA TRP A 94 -4.95 8.77 -8.21
C TRP A 94 -5.42 8.31 -9.59
N PHE A 95 -6.20 7.24 -9.71
CA PHE A 95 -6.50 6.57 -10.98
C PHE A 95 -7.32 7.42 -11.96
N SER A 96 -8.18 8.29 -11.44
CA SER A 96 -8.95 9.25 -12.24
C SER A 96 -8.12 10.45 -12.72
N ASN A 97 -6.88 10.61 -12.24
CA ASN A 97 -6.04 11.74 -12.59
C ASN A 97 -5.71 11.70 -14.11
N PRO A 98 -6.06 12.75 -14.88
CA PRO A 98 -5.80 12.78 -16.31
C PRO A 98 -4.31 12.89 -16.65
N ASN A 99 -3.48 13.35 -15.70
CA ASN A 99 -2.03 13.50 -15.89
C ASN A 99 -1.25 12.20 -15.63
N ILE A 100 -1.93 11.12 -15.25
CA ILE A 100 -1.32 9.80 -15.08
C ILE A 100 -1.55 9.00 -16.36
N SER A 101 -0.46 8.43 -16.87
CA SER A 101 -0.45 7.69 -18.12
C SER A 101 -1.32 6.43 -18.07
N GLN A 102 -1.74 5.97 -19.24
CA GLN A 102 -2.47 4.72 -19.36
C GLN A 102 -1.61 3.53 -18.90
N ALA A 103 -0.30 3.55 -19.14
CA ALA A 103 0.62 2.50 -18.69
C ALA A 103 0.63 2.35 -17.16
N ALA A 104 0.68 3.46 -16.41
CA ALA A 104 0.59 3.43 -14.94
C ALA A 104 -0.77 2.93 -14.45
N LYS A 105 -1.87 3.31 -15.13
CA LYS A 105 -3.22 2.81 -14.83
C LYS A 105 -3.33 1.31 -15.10
N ASP A 106 -2.78 0.84 -16.21
CA ASP A 106 -2.80 -0.59 -16.56
C ASP A 106 -1.95 -1.41 -15.58
N ALA A 107 -0.80 -0.88 -15.14
CA ALA A 107 -0.01 -1.50 -14.09
C ALA A 107 -0.80 -1.66 -12.78
N ALA A 108 -1.56 -0.65 -12.36
CA ALA A 108 -2.41 -0.72 -11.17
C ALA A 108 -3.61 -1.68 -11.32
N ARG A 109 -4.24 -1.73 -12.50
CA ARG A 109 -5.31 -2.70 -12.78
C ARG A 109 -4.81 -4.14 -12.76
N ASN A 110 -3.62 -4.36 -13.29
CA ASN A 110 -3.02 -5.69 -13.44
C ASN A 110 -2.16 -6.12 -12.24
N ARG A 111 -2.27 -5.45 -11.09
CA ARG A 111 -1.42 -5.71 -9.91
C ARG A 111 -1.47 -7.15 -9.40
N SER A 112 -2.61 -7.82 -9.53
CA SER A 112 -2.77 -9.24 -9.20
C SER A 112 -1.87 -10.16 -10.04
N GLN A 113 -1.39 -9.68 -11.19
CA GLN A 113 -0.45 -10.40 -12.03
C GLN A 113 0.90 -10.63 -11.34
N LEU A 114 1.29 -9.76 -10.40
CA LEU A 114 2.53 -9.96 -9.65
C LEU A 114 2.54 -11.32 -8.93
N ARG A 115 1.46 -11.64 -8.22
CA ARG A 115 1.32 -12.94 -7.53
C ARG A 115 1.49 -14.12 -8.48
N LYS A 116 0.91 -14.03 -9.68
CA LYS A 116 1.02 -15.06 -10.72
C LYS A 116 2.46 -15.17 -11.23
N ASN A 117 3.10 -14.04 -11.52
CA ASN A 117 4.46 -13.98 -12.05
C ASN A 117 5.51 -14.47 -11.03
N LEU A 118 5.30 -14.18 -9.74
CA LEU A 118 6.14 -14.68 -8.65
C LEU A 118 5.86 -16.13 -8.24
N LYS A 119 4.79 -16.73 -8.78
CA LYS A 119 4.31 -18.07 -8.39
C LYS A 119 4.15 -18.18 -6.86
N THR A 120 3.53 -17.17 -6.24
CA THR A 120 3.45 -17.03 -4.78
C THR A 120 2.79 -18.25 -4.13
N PRO A 121 3.46 -18.92 -3.18
CA PRO A 121 2.91 -20.10 -2.51
C PRO A 121 1.77 -19.76 -1.54
N LEU A 122 1.12 -20.80 -1.02
CA LEU A 122 0.17 -20.67 0.09
C LEU A 122 0.92 -20.20 1.35
N GLY A 123 0.30 -19.30 2.12
CA GLY A 123 0.91 -18.70 3.32
C GLY A 123 1.81 -17.49 3.05
N GLU A 124 2.10 -17.19 1.78
CA GLU A 124 2.84 -15.99 1.37
C GLU A 124 1.97 -15.05 0.53
N GLU A 125 2.41 -13.79 0.49
CA GLU A 125 1.84 -12.72 -0.32
C GLU A 125 2.92 -12.09 -1.18
N ALA A 126 2.55 -11.77 -2.42
CA ALA A 126 3.38 -10.98 -3.31
C ALA A 126 3.45 -9.55 -2.78
N HIS A 127 4.66 -9.02 -2.66
CA HIS A 127 4.93 -7.66 -2.21
C HIS A 127 5.70 -6.92 -3.30
N HIS A 128 5.26 -5.70 -3.63
CA HIS A 128 5.99 -4.83 -4.53
C HIS A 128 7.11 -4.10 -3.78
N ALA A 129 8.34 -4.11 -4.28
CA ALA A 129 9.42 -3.33 -3.68
C ALA A 129 9.15 -1.82 -3.75
N LEU A 130 8.63 -1.36 -4.88
CA LEU A 130 8.07 -0.03 -5.05
C LEU A 130 6.56 -0.19 -5.23
N SER A 131 5.80 0.25 -4.24
CA SER A 131 4.35 0.03 -4.20
C SER A 131 3.61 0.86 -5.24
N ILE A 132 2.51 0.30 -5.74
CA ILE A 132 1.64 0.96 -6.74
C ILE A 132 1.06 2.26 -6.21
N SER A 133 0.85 2.39 -4.89
CA SER A 133 0.36 3.61 -4.24
C SER A 133 1.27 4.82 -4.54
N ILE A 134 2.59 4.62 -4.59
CA ILE A 134 3.60 5.66 -4.81
C ILE A 134 3.50 6.27 -6.21
N MET A 135 2.97 5.57 -7.21
CA MET A 135 2.77 6.12 -8.56
C MET A 135 1.88 7.37 -8.56
N GLY A 136 0.95 7.50 -7.62
CA GLY A 136 0.15 8.71 -7.46
C GLY A 136 0.95 9.94 -7.03
N LYS A 137 2.06 9.72 -6.32
CA LYS A 137 2.87 10.75 -5.67
C LYS A 137 4.15 11.08 -6.46
N SER A 138 4.76 10.11 -7.14
CA SER A 138 6.07 10.26 -7.77
C SER A 138 6.02 10.37 -9.30
N LYS A 139 6.50 11.49 -9.85
CA LYS A 139 6.64 11.66 -11.31
C LYS A 139 7.76 10.78 -11.88
N ALA A 140 8.90 10.67 -11.20
CA ALA A 140 9.99 9.78 -11.61
C ALA A 140 9.51 8.32 -11.74
N TYR A 141 8.66 7.85 -10.82
CA TYR A 141 8.15 6.50 -10.90
C TYR A 141 7.19 6.31 -12.10
N ARG A 142 6.33 7.29 -12.38
CA ARG A 142 5.47 7.27 -13.57
C ARG A 142 6.28 7.29 -14.87
N ASP A 143 7.31 8.14 -14.95
CA ASP A 143 8.18 8.22 -16.12
C ASP A 143 8.94 6.91 -16.35
N ALA A 144 9.36 6.21 -15.29
CA ALA A 144 9.95 4.88 -15.38
C ALA A 144 8.99 3.85 -16.00
N VAL A 145 7.73 3.83 -15.55
CA VAL A 145 6.68 2.95 -16.11
C VAL A 145 6.42 3.27 -17.57
N ASP A 146 6.30 4.55 -17.90
CA ASP A 146 6.12 5.02 -19.29
C ASP A 146 7.30 4.61 -20.19
N SER A 147 8.49 4.44 -19.62
CA SER A 147 9.68 3.97 -20.31
C SER A 147 9.87 2.45 -20.25
N GLY A 148 8.88 1.71 -19.74
CA GLY A 148 8.85 0.24 -19.75
C GLY A 148 9.41 -0.43 -18.50
N PHE A 149 9.38 0.21 -17.32
CA PHE A 149 9.62 -0.48 -16.06
C PHE A 149 8.45 -1.42 -15.72
N GLU A 150 8.76 -2.71 -15.51
CA GLU A 150 7.75 -3.76 -15.29
C GLU A 150 7.38 -3.92 -13.81
N ILE A 151 6.37 -3.17 -13.35
CA ILE A 151 5.95 -3.17 -11.93
C ILE A 151 5.49 -4.55 -11.43
N ASN A 152 4.84 -5.35 -12.27
CA ASN A 152 4.17 -6.58 -11.85
C ASN A 152 5.01 -7.85 -12.13
N THR A 153 6.34 -7.74 -12.15
CA THR A 153 7.24 -8.88 -12.35
C THR A 153 8.28 -8.98 -11.23
N ILE A 154 9.18 -9.95 -11.33
CA ILE A 154 10.22 -10.20 -10.32
C ILE A 154 11.18 -9.00 -10.14
N VAL A 155 11.28 -8.11 -11.13
CA VAL A 155 12.13 -6.92 -11.05
C VAL A 155 11.67 -5.92 -9.99
N ASN A 156 10.40 -6.04 -9.53
CA ASN A 156 9.81 -5.21 -8.49
C ASN A 156 9.03 -6.04 -7.47
N GLY A 157 9.31 -7.35 -7.38
CA GLY A 157 8.46 -8.29 -6.68
C GLY A 157 9.20 -9.29 -5.81
N ILE A 158 8.70 -9.53 -4.61
CA ILE A 158 9.17 -10.59 -3.72
C ILE A 158 7.99 -11.23 -2.99
N ASN A 159 8.07 -12.53 -2.72
CA ASN A 159 7.10 -13.18 -1.84
C ASN A 159 7.53 -13.02 -0.38
N LEU A 160 6.62 -12.57 0.46
CA LEU A 160 6.81 -12.39 1.90
C LEU A 160 5.75 -13.15 2.68
N LYS A 161 6.11 -13.52 3.92
CA LYS A 161 5.17 -14.22 4.82
C LYS A 161 4.00 -13.30 5.17
N LYS A 162 2.79 -13.81 4.93
CA LYS A 162 1.53 -13.09 5.17
C LYS A 162 1.36 -12.78 6.64
N TYR A 163 1.10 -11.51 6.98
CA TYR A 163 0.62 -11.15 8.31
C TYR A 163 -0.91 -11.05 8.29
N SER A 164 -1.57 -11.75 9.21
CA SER A 164 -3.01 -11.64 9.38
C SER A 164 -3.41 -12.00 10.81
N LYS A 165 -3.67 -10.98 11.62
CA LYS A 165 -4.18 -11.15 12.99
C LYS A 165 -5.47 -11.99 13.03
N SER A 166 -6.39 -11.79 12.08
CA SER A 166 -7.67 -12.53 12.00
C SER A 166 -7.52 -14.03 11.70
N LEU A 167 -6.41 -14.41 11.06
CA LEU A 167 -6.12 -15.80 10.69
C LEU A 167 -5.10 -16.43 11.65
N GLY A 168 -4.74 -15.74 12.73
CA GLY A 168 -3.67 -16.17 13.64
C GLY A 168 -2.27 -16.15 13.03
N LEU A 169 -2.09 -15.52 11.86
CA LEU A 169 -0.80 -15.39 11.16
C LEU A 169 -0.05 -14.16 11.67
N THR A 170 0.33 -14.16 12.96
CA THR A 170 0.92 -12.97 13.61
C THR A 170 2.43 -12.82 13.39
N ASP A 171 3.07 -13.85 12.86
CA ASP A 171 4.50 -13.91 12.58
C ASP A 171 4.85 -13.49 11.14
N GLY A 172 3.87 -13.01 10.37
CA GLY A 172 4.09 -12.42 9.06
C GLY A 172 4.70 -11.01 9.11
N VAL A 173 5.39 -10.68 8.02
CA VAL A 173 6.12 -9.42 7.84
C VAL A 173 5.45 -8.48 6.85
N HIS A 174 4.57 -9.01 5.99
CA HIS A 174 3.78 -8.23 5.05
C HIS A 174 2.51 -7.73 5.73
N ALA A 175 2.59 -6.53 6.31
CA ALA A 175 1.48 -5.78 6.88
C ALA A 175 1.39 -4.41 6.20
N SER A 176 0.38 -3.60 6.55
CA SER A 176 0.29 -2.20 6.09
C SER A 176 1.61 -1.46 6.35
N HIS A 177 2.14 -0.76 5.33
CA HIS A 177 3.49 -0.20 5.34
C HIS A 177 3.59 1.29 4.90
N PRO A 178 2.85 2.22 5.55
CA PRO A 178 2.87 3.64 5.19
C PRO A 178 4.23 4.33 5.38
N PHE A 179 5.01 3.97 6.41
CA PHE A 179 6.34 4.56 6.64
C PHE A 179 7.34 4.10 5.58
N TYR A 180 7.26 2.84 5.17
CA TYR A 180 8.04 2.32 4.05
C TYR A 180 7.72 3.08 2.75
N ASP A 181 6.43 3.21 2.43
CA ASP A 181 5.98 3.91 1.22
C ASP A 181 6.46 5.37 1.19
N ASP A 182 6.37 6.07 2.33
CA ASP A 182 6.83 7.45 2.45
C ASP A 182 8.35 7.58 2.32
N ALA A 183 9.12 6.64 2.89
CA ALA A 183 10.57 6.60 2.77
C ALA A 183 11.02 6.38 1.30
N VAL A 184 10.41 5.41 0.62
CA VAL A 184 10.67 5.15 -0.81
C VAL A 184 10.28 6.36 -1.66
N ASN A 185 9.15 6.99 -1.37
CA ASN A 185 8.74 8.21 -2.08
C ASN A 185 9.72 9.37 -1.88
N ARG A 186 10.35 9.51 -0.70
CA ARG A 186 11.41 10.52 -0.49
C ARG A 186 12.63 10.25 -1.37
N ILE A 187 13.07 9.00 -1.50
CA ILE A 187 14.20 8.62 -2.37
C ILE A 187 13.91 9.00 -3.83
N LEU A 188 12.71 8.66 -4.31
CA LEU A 188 12.27 9.01 -5.66
C LEU A 188 12.16 10.54 -5.85
N LYS A 189 11.74 11.26 -4.81
CA LYS A 189 11.69 12.73 -4.83
C LYS A 189 13.09 13.33 -4.94
N SER A 190 14.08 12.82 -4.22
CA SER A 190 15.47 13.28 -4.32
C SER A 190 15.98 13.18 -5.76
N PHE A 191 15.75 12.03 -6.42
CA PHE A 191 16.08 11.88 -7.84
C PHE A 191 15.33 12.89 -8.72
N SER A 192 14.03 13.10 -8.47
CA SER A 192 13.24 14.08 -9.22
C SER A 192 13.81 15.50 -9.09
N ASP A 193 14.15 15.90 -7.87
CA ASP A 193 14.69 17.22 -7.58
C ASP A 193 16.05 17.43 -8.27
N GLU A 194 16.89 16.40 -8.30
CA GLU A 194 18.24 16.48 -8.87
C GLU A 194 18.29 16.40 -10.40
N PHE A 195 17.48 15.54 -11.02
CA PHE A 195 17.65 15.23 -12.46
C PHE A 195 16.56 15.78 -13.37
N MET A 196 15.31 15.90 -12.91
CA MET A 196 14.18 16.10 -13.85
C MET A 196 14.07 17.51 -14.42
N HIS A 197 14.77 18.48 -13.83
CA HIS A 197 14.84 19.84 -14.33
C HIS A 197 15.98 20.03 -15.36
N LEU A 198 16.85 19.04 -15.53
CA LEU A 198 17.99 19.12 -16.44
C LEU A 198 17.54 19.02 -17.91
N PRO A 199 18.17 19.76 -18.84
CA PRO A 199 17.76 19.77 -20.25
C PRO A 199 17.97 18.43 -20.96
N ASN A 200 18.85 17.58 -20.44
CA ASN A 200 19.13 16.23 -20.96
C ASN A 200 18.33 15.13 -20.24
N TYR A 201 17.41 15.48 -19.34
CA TYR A 201 16.56 14.50 -18.68
C TYR A 201 15.75 13.69 -19.69
N THR A 202 15.71 12.37 -19.51
CA THR A 202 14.83 11.48 -20.28
C THR A 202 14.07 10.54 -19.35
N LYS A 203 12.90 10.06 -19.79
CA LYS A 203 12.14 9.04 -19.04
C LYS A 203 12.95 7.75 -18.84
N SER A 204 13.88 7.45 -19.74
CA SER A 204 14.80 6.32 -19.60
C SER A 204 15.71 6.47 -18.39
N MET A 205 16.18 7.68 -18.07
CA MET A 205 16.94 7.91 -16.84
C MET A 205 16.12 7.57 -15.59
N SER A 206 14.84 7.96 -15.57
CA SER A 206 13.93 7.55 -14.50
C SER A 206 13.78 6.03 -14.42
N LYS A 207 13.64 5.33 -15.55
CA LYS A 207 13.62 3.87 -15.57
C LYS A 207 14.89 3.27 -14.97
N GLY A 208 16.06 3.72 -15.42
CA GLY A 208 17.34 3.20 -14.92
C GLY A 208 17.46 3.37 -13.41
N PHE A 209 17.16 4.57 -12.88
CA PHE A 209 17.20 4.81 -11.45
C PHE A 209 16.18 3.96 -10.67
N VAL A 210 14.95 3.84 -11.18
CA VAL A 210 13.88 3.03 -10.54
C VAL A 210 14.21 1.54 -10.53
N GLU A 211 14.87 1.02 -11.57
CA GLU A 211 15.36 -0.37 -11.61
C GLU A 211 16.45 -0.62 -10.55
N GLU A 212 17.40 0.31 -10.40
CA GLU A 212 18.42 0.24 -9.35
C GLU A 212 17.80 0.31 -7.95
N LEU A 213 16.86 1.25 -7.74
CA LEU A 213 16.17 1.38 -6.46
C LEU A 213 15.36 0.12 -6.14
N SER A 214 14.62 -0.40 -7.11
CA SER A 214 13.84 -1.63 -6.93
C SER A 214 14.75 -2.81 -6.55
N THR A 215 15.87 -2.99 -7.26
CA THR A 215 16.87 -4.01 -6.96
C THR A 215 17.41 -3.87 -5.54
N ARG A 216 17.78 -2.65 -5.16
CA ARG A 216 18.28 -2.31 -3.83
C ARG A 216 17.24 -2.60 -2.74
N MET A 217 15.97 -2.26 -2.96
CA MET A 217 14.89 -2.50 -2.00
C MET A 217 14.49 -3.97 -1.90
N LEU A 218 14.51 -4.72 -3.01
CA LEU A 218 14.30 -6.18 -2.99
C LEU A 218 15.34 -6.89 -2.13
N LYS A 219 16.60 -6.45 -2.21
CA LYS A 219 17.67 -6.97 -1.35
C LYS A 219 17.40 -6.72 0.13
N GLU A 220 16.93 -5.53 0.50
CA GLU A 220 16.57 -5.23 1.89
C GLU A 220 15.35 -6.00 2.36
N LEU A 221 14.32 -6.14 1.52
CA LEU A 221 13.14 -6.95 1.85
C LEU A 221 13.53 -8.42 2.07
N ASP A 222 14.44 -8.96 1.27
CA ASP A 222 14.94 -10.32 1.47
C ASP A 222 15.71 -10.45 2.79
N VAL A 223 16.71 -9.58 3.03
CA VAL A 223 17.57 -9.69 4.22
C VAL A 223 16.84 -9.31 5.51
N LEU A 224 16.12 -8.19 5.53
CA LEU A 224 15.53 -7.64 6.74
C LEU A 224 14.15 -8.22 7.02
N SER A 225 13.30 -8.33 6.01
CA SER A 225 11.94 -8.85 6.23
C SER A 225 11.89 -10.37 6.14
N LYS A 226 12.36 -10.96 5.05
CA LYS A 226 12.21 -12.40 4.82
C LYS A 226 13.11 -13.23 5.74
N GLN A 227 14.38 -12.85 5.89
CA GLN A 227 15.33 -13.61 6.70
C GLN A 227 15.30 -13.22 8.19
N ARG A 228 15.19 -11.93 8.51
CA ARG A 228 15.24 -11.43 9.90
C ARG A 228 13.88 -11.17 10.54
N GLY A 229 12.78 -11.30 9.80
CA GLY A 229 11.42 -11.18 10.35
C GLY A 229 10.97 -9.75 10.66
N ILE A 230 11.67 -8.73 10.15
CA ILE A 230 11.31 -7.33 10.39
C ILE A 230 10.13 -6.97 9.50
N LYS A 231 9.07 -6.37 10.07
CA LYS A 231 7.92 -5.92 9.28
C LYS A 231 8.37 -4.89 8.25
N VAL A 232 7.76 -4.90 7.07
CA VAL A 232 8.13 -3.98 5.99
C VAL A 232 8.06 -2.52 6.45
N ASP A 233 7.02 -2.17 7.22
CA ASP A 233 6.82 -0.80 7.75
C ASP A 233 7.89 -0.35 8.75
N ASP A 234 8.62 -1.30 9.33
CA ASP A 234 9.65 -1.07 10.35
C ASP A 234 11.05 -0.97 9.74
N LEU A 235 11.19 -1.13 8.42
CA LEU A 235 12.50 -1.16 7.76
C LEU A 235 13.27 0.17 7.87
N PHE A 236 12.58 1.30 7.77
CA PHE A 236 13.18 2.64 7.91
C PHE A 236 13.05 3.21 9.33
N ARG A 237 12.44 2.47 10.26
CA ARG A 237 12.33 2.90 11.65
C ARG A 237 13.65 2.67 12.37
N GLN A 238 13.91 3.52 13.37
CA GLN A 238 15.11 3.47 14.18
C GLN A 238 14.83 2.77 15.51
N GLY A 239 15.75 1.94 15.98
CA GLY A 239 15.70 1.26 17.27
C GLY A 239 16.00 -0.23 17.21
N ASP A 240 16.02 -0.85 18.39
CA ASP A 240 16.27 -2.28 18.55
C ASP A 240 15.14 -3.09 17.91
N GLY A 241 15.52 -4.08 17.09
CA GLY A 241 14.57 -4.90 16.33
C GLY A 241 13.97 -4.24 15.09
N MET A 242 14.37 -3.00 14.77
CA MET A 242 13.96 -2.30 13.55
C MET A 242 14.96 -2.49 12.40
N GLY A 243 14.57 -2.11 11.18
CA GLY A 243 15.46 -2.23 10.02
C GLY A 243 16.56 -1.17 9.99
N ASN A 244 16.35 -0.01 10.63
CA ASN A 244 17.31 1.08 10.73
C ASN A 244 17.82 1.61 9.38
N LEU A 245 17.10 1.37 8.28
CA LEU A 245 17.46 1.92 6.97
C LEU A 245 17.39 3.44 6.98
N ASN A 246 18.30 4.06 6.25
CA ASN A 246 18.35 5.51 6.06
C ASN A 246 18.11 5.82 4.58
N SER A 247 17.06 6.58 4.28
CA SER A 247 16.66 6.92 2.90
C SER A 247 17.75 7.67 2.12
N GLU A 248 18.52 8.55 2.77
CA GLU A 248 19.61 9.30 2.13
C GLU A 248 20.78 8.38 1.77
N ALA A 249 21.15 7.47 2.67
CA ALA A 249 22.16 6.46 2.37
C ALA A 249 21.72 5.56 1.22
N ILE A 250 20.45 5.12 1.21
CA ILE A 250 19.92 4.33 0.09
C ILE A 250 19.97 5.14 -1.22
N TYR A 251 19.56 6.41 -1.18
CA TYR A 251 19.61 7.29 -2.35
C TYR A 251 21.02 7.36 -2.92
N ASN A 252 22.03 7.64 -2.08
CA ASN A 252 23.41 7.77 -2.51
C ASN A 252 23.96 6.47 -3.11
N ASP A 253 23.69 5.32 -2.47
CA ASP A 253 24.10 4.00 -2.99
C ASP A 253 23.49 3.72 -4.37
N VAL A 254 22.19 3.98 -4.52
CA VAL A 254 21.44 3.77 -5.78
C VAL A 254 21.94 4.74 -6.85
N LEU A 255 22.17 6.01 -6.47
CA LEU A 255 22.67 7.03 -7.36
C LEU A 255 24.07 6.67 -7.90
N GLU A 256 24.97 6.17 -7.03
CA GLU A 256 26.29 5.72 -7.45
C GLU A 256 26.20 4.56 -8.46
N SER A 257 25.31 3.59 -8.23
CA SER A 257 25.07 2.48 -9.17
C SER A 257 24.49 2.98 -10.49
N PHE A 258 23.53 3.90 -10.43
CA PHE A 258 22.88 4.50 -11.59
C PHE A 258 23.90 5.26 -12.47
N LEU A 259 24.72 6.13 -11.86
CA LEU A 259 25.72 6.93 -12.58
C LEU A 259 26.85 6.09 -13.21
N LYS A 260 27.07 4.85 -12.78
CA LYS A 260 28.02 3.94 -13.46
C LYS A 260 27.47 3.41 -14.79
N LYS A 261 26.16 3.49 -15.01
CA LYS A 261 25.47 2.95 -16.19
C LYS A 261 25.09 4.04 -17.22
N TYR A 262 25.20 5.31 -16.85
CA TYR A 262 24.82 6.49 -17.63
C TYR A 262 26.02 7.40 -17.85
#